data_AF-A0A7C3T8L4-F1
#
_entry.id   AF-A0A7C3T8L4-F1
#
_cell.length_a   1.000
_cell.length_b   1.000
_cell.length_c   1.000
_cell.angle_alpha   90.00
_cell.angle_beta   90.00
_cell.angle_gamma   90.00
#
_symmetry.space_group_name_H-M   'P 1'
#
loop_
_entity.id
_entity.type
_entity.pdbx_description
1 polymer ?
#
loop_
_entity_poly.entity_id
_entity_poly.type
_entity_poly.pdbx_seq_one_letter_code
_entity_poly.pdbx_strand_id
1 'polypeptide(L)'
;MTEQEAHALLERAITQCHADDAVLALHGVDEASTRFANSTITQSVARADARLTVRVAFGNRVGIAQTNMFGEDALRETARRAEEIARQSEPDTEYLPPVEPTLIRPVHAFDDNVPALSASRRVRLATEAIRVVDSHGLSAAGSFTTATNFAAVLNSRGHSPTIGTPRCV
;
A
#
# COMPACT_ATOMS: atom_id res chain seq x y z
N MET A 1 -8.32 4.73 2.70
CA MET A 1 -9.22 3.59 2.45
C MET A 1 -9.44 2.85 3.76
N THR A 2 -10.67 2.45 4.06
CA THR A 2 -11.04 1.76 5.30
C THR A 2 -10.81 0.25 5.21
N GLU A 3 -10.89 -0.40 6.37
CA GLU A 3 -10.84 -1.84 6.51
C GLU A 3 -11.90 -2.55 5.64
N GLN A 4 -13.15 -2.14 5.78
CA GLN A 4 -14.27 -2.74 5.04
C GLN A 4 -14.16 -2.51 3.53
N GLU A 5 -13.68 -1.34 3.10
CA GLU A 5 -13.43 -1.04 1.69
C GLU A 5 -12.34 -1.94 1.09
N ALA A 6 -11.23 -2.13 1.83
CA ALA A 6 -10.13 -2.99 1.43
C ALA A 6 -10.60 -4.44 1.28
N HIS A 7 -11.38 -4.93 2.24
CA HIS A 7 -11.95 -6.28 2.21
C HIS A 7 -12.85 -6.48 0.99
N ALA A 8 -13.84 -5.61 0.82
CA ALA A 8 -14.80 -5.72 -0.28
C ALA A 8 -14.12 -5.64 -1.65
N LEU A 9 -13.04 -4.85 -1.78
CA LEU A 9 -12.25 -4.80 -3.00
C LEU A 9 -11.54 -6.13 -3.28
N LEU A 10 -10.90 -6.71 -2.27
CA LEU A 10 -10.21 -8.00 -2.39
C LEU A 10 -11.19 -9.14 -2.71
N GLU A 11 -12.34 -9.20 -2.04
CA GLU A 11 -13.39 -10.17 -2.33
C GLU A 11 -13.88 -10.05 -3.78
N ARG A 12 -14.12 -8.84 -4.26
CA ARG A 12 -14.50 -8.63 -5.66
C ARG A 12 -13.40 -9.05 -6.61
N ALA A 13 -12.15 -8.70 -6.33
CA ALA A 13 -11.03 -9.00 -7.21
C ALA A 13 -10.71 -10.50 -7.28
N ILE A 14 -10.81 -11.25 -6.17
CA ILE A 14 -10.50 -12.68 -6.17
C ILE A 14 -11.51 -13.50 -6.99
N THR A 15 -12.78 -13.06 -7.08
CA THR A 15 -13.79 -13.71 -7.94
C THR A 15 -13.45 -13.63 -9.43
N GLN A 16 -12.55 -12.73 -9.84
CA GLN A 16 -12.08 -12.61 -11.22
C GLN A 16 -10.93 -13.57 -11.55
N CYS A 17 -10.40 -14.30 -10.55
CA CYS A 17 -9.31 -15.25 -10.74
C CYS A 17 -9.85 -16.67 -10.94
N HIS A 18 -9.35 -17.38 -11.95
CA HIS A 18 -9.75 -18.73 -12.33
C HIS A 18 -8.61 -19.75 -12.26
N ALA A 19 -7.52 -19.40 -11.56
CA ALA A 19 -6.38 -20.26 -11.34
C ALA A 19 -6.58 -21.23 -10.16
N ASP A 20 -5.70 -22.24 -10.05
CA ASP A 20 -5.75 -23.21 -8.94
C ASP A 20 -5.50 -22.52 -7.60
N ASP A 21 -4.57 -21.56 -7.60
CA ASP A 21 -4.21 -20.74 -6.45
C ASP A 21 -4.20 -19.26 -6.82
N ALA A 22 -4.70 -18.42 -5.91
CA ALA A 22 -4.64 -16.97 -6.03
C ALA A 22 -4.28 -16.32 -4.68
N VAL A 23 -3.40 -15.31 -4.73
CA VAL A 23 -3.05 -14.44 -3.61
C VAL A 23 -3.12 -13.00 -4.09
N LEU A 24 -3.98 -12.22 -3.44
CA LEU A 24 -4.17 -10.81 -3.71
C LEU A 24 -3.57 -10.01 -2.55
N ALA A 25 -2.75 -9.02 -2.87
CA ALA A 25 -2.16 -8.12 -1.90
C ALA A 25 -2.46 -6.68 -2.31
N LEU A 26 -3.14 -5.94 -1.43
CA LEU A 26 -3.50 -4.55 -1.60
C LEU A 26 -2.68 -3.71 -0.64
N HIS A 27 -1.93 -2.76 -1.19
CA HIS A 27 -1.12 -1.84 -0.42
C HIS A 27 -1.52 -0.42 -0.76
N GLY A 28 -1.59 0.46 0.23
CA GLY A 28 -1.77 1.88 -0.04
C GLY A 28 -1.01 2.76 0.92
N VAL A 29 -0.82 3.99 0.47
CA VAL A 29 -0.04 5.03 1.14
C VAL A 29 -0.77 6.36 1.00
N ASP A 30 -0.86 7.08 2.11
CA ASP A 30 -1.18 8.50 2.15
C ASP A 30 0.06 9.23 2.69
N GLU A 31 0.78 9.93 1.82
CA GLU A 31 2.02 10.64 2.13
C GLU A 31 1.86 12.14 1.89
N ALA A 32 2.43 12.97 2.76
CA ALA A 32 2.55 14.39 2.51
C ALA A 32 3.92 14.92 2.94
N SER A 33 4.46 15.84 2.16
CA SER A 33 5.82 16.36 2.32
C SER A 33 5.87 17.87 2.13
N THR A 34 6.55 18.55 3.04
CA THR A 34 6.90 19.98 2.94
C THR A 34 8.41 20.11 2.84
N ARG A 35 8.92 20.66 1.73
CA ARG A 35 10.36 20.85 1.47
C ARG A 35 10.75 22.30 1.66
N PHE A 36 11.95 22.52 2.18
CA PHE A 36 12.56 23.83 2.33
C PHE A 36 14.03 23.81 1.93
N ALA A 37 14.50 24.94 1.41
CA ALA A 37 15.89 25.21 1.07
C ALA A 37 16.15 26.69 1.22
N ASN A 38 17.37 27.07 1.57
CA ASN A 38 17.73 28.45 1.87
C ASN A 38 16.77 29.10 2.88
N SER A 39 16.40 28.34 3.93
CA SER A 39 15.46 28.77 4.97
C SER A 39 14.07 29.19 4.45
N THR A 40 13.71 28.77 3.22
CA THR A 40 12.44 29.09 2.58
C THR A 40 11.73 27.82 2.15
N ILE A 41 10.41 27.75 2.38
CA ILE A 41 9.58 26.63 1.92
C ILE A 41 9.50 26.68 0.39
N THR A 42 9.91 25.59 -0.27
CA THR A 42 9.93 25.50 -1.74
C THR A 42 8.72 24.74 -2.27
N GLN A 43 8.24 23.73 -1.53
CA GLN A 43 7.15 22.85 -1.96
C GLN A 43 6.35 22.32 -0.78
N SER A 44 5.03 22.14 -0.98
CA SER A 44 4.16 21.39 -0.07
C SER A 44 3.23 20.51 -0.90
N VAL A 45 3.41 19.20 -0.83
CA VAL A 45 2.69 18.21 -1.65
C VAL A 45 2.05 17.13 -0.79
N ALA A 46 1.00 16.51 -1.31
CA ALA A 46 0.38 15.32 -0.76
C ALA A 46 0.08 14.32 -1.88
N ARG A 47 0.20 13.03 -1.60
CA ARG A 47 -0.04 11.91 -2.50
C ARG A 47 -0.80 10.83 -1.75
N ALA A 48 -1.88 10.37 -2.36
CA ALA A 48 -2.58 9.14 -1.99
C ALA A 48 -2.46 8.16 -3.15
N ASP A 49 -2.09 6.91 -2.89
CA ASP A 49 -2.01 5.86 -3.91
C ASP A 49 -2.32 4.50 -3.28
N ALA A 50 -2.92 3.61 -4.06
CA ALA A 50 -3.15 2.23 -3.65
C ALA A 50 -2.95 1.30 -4.84
N ARG A 51 -2.33 0.15 -4.60
CA ARG A 51 -1.97 -0.84 -5.62
C ARG A 51 -2.43 -2.22 -5.20
N LEU A 52 -3.20 -2.85 -6.08
CA LEU A 52 -3.54 -4.25 -6.00
C LEU A 52 -2.50 -5.06 -6.77
N THR A 53 -1.99 -6.10 -6.13
CA THR A 53 -1.15 -7.14 -6.72
C THR A 53 -1.94 -8.43 -6.75
N VAL A 54 -2.03 -9.06 -7.93
CA VAL A 54 -2.68 -10.34 -8.14
C VAL A 54 -1.61 -11.34 -8.53
N ARG A 55 -1.35 -12.32 -7.66
CA ARG A 55 -0.50 -13.48 -7.94
C ARG A 55 -1.40 -14.70 -8.12
N VAL A 56 -1.20 -15.43 -9.20
CA VAL A 56 -1.93 -16.67 -9.49
C VAL A 56 -0.97 -17.79 -9.84
N ALA A 57 -1.41 -19.04 -9.66
CA ALA A 57 -0.67 -20.20 -10.11
C ALA A 57 -1.57 -21.27 -10.74
N PHE A 58 -1.09 -21.85 -11.83
CA PHE A 58 -1.64 -23.08 -12.43
C PHE A 58 -0.64 -24.21 -12.16
N GLY A 59 -0.98 -25.12 -11.25
CA GLY A 59 -0.02 -26.02 -10.63
C GLY A 59 1.12 -25.24 -9.97
N ASN A 60 2.33 -25.36 -10.50
CA ASN A 60 3.51 -24.62 -10.04
C ASN A 60 3.98 -23.53 -11.02
N ARG A 61 3.18 -23.15 -12.01
CA ARG A 61 3.52 -22.07 -12.95
C ARG A 61 2.87 -20.78 -12.45
N VAL A 62 3.68 -19.77 -12.16
CA VAL A 62 3.26 -18.56 -11.44
C VAL A 62 3.20 -17.36 -12.37
N GLY A 63 2.19 -16.51 -12.17
CA GLY A 63 2.07 -15.22 -12.83
C GLY A 63 1.62 -14.13 -11.88
N ILE A 64 2.08 -12.91 -12.13
CA ILE A 64 1.82 -11.74 -11.27
C ILE A 64 1.47 -10.55 -12.16
N ALA A 65 0.41 -9.83 -11.80
CA ALA A 65 0.06 -8.54 -12.38
C ALA A 65 -0.35 -7.55 -11.29
N GLN A 66 -0.25 -6.26 -11.59
CA GLN A 66 -0.56 -5.18 -10.65
C GLN A 66 -1.38 -4.07 -11.31
N THR A 67 -2.22 -3.40 -10.52
CA THR A 67 -3.03 -2.24 -10.94
C THR A 67 -3.26 -1.28 -9.77
N ASN A 68 -3.46 0.00 -10.08
CA ASN A 68 -3.99 1.00 -9.14
C ASN A 68 -5.41 1.47 -9.53
N MET A 69 -6.04 0.78 -10.49
CA MET A 69 -7.40 1.02 -10.94
C MET A 69 -8.32 -0.07 -10.39
N PHE A 70 -9.37 0.32 -9.65
CA PHE A 70 -10.25 -0.61 -8.92
C PHE A 70 -11.65 -0.77 -9.54
N GLY A 71 -11.81 -0.33 -10.79
CA GLY A 71 -13.00 -0.62 -11.59
C GLY A 71 -13.06 -2.09 -11.98
N GLU A 72 -14.25 -2.63 -12.18
CA GLU A 72 -14.45 -4.05 -12.45
C GLU A 72 -13.64 -4.55 -13.66
N ASP A 73 -13.63 -3.79 -14.75
CA ASP A 73 -12.85 -4.13 -15.95
C ASP A 73 -11.35 -4.14 -15.69
N ALA A 74 -10.85 -3.24 -14.84
CA ALA A 74 -9.43 -3.21 -14.47
C ALA A 74 -9.05 -4.41 -13.60
N LEU A 75 -9.93 -4.83 -12.68
CA LEU A 75 -9.72 -6.02 -11.87
C LEU A 75 -9.68 -7.28 -12.74
N ARG A 76 -10.67 -7.43 -13.62
CA ARG A 76 -10.77 -8.54 -14.57
C ARG A 76 -9.57 -8.61 -15.50
N GLU A 77 -9.16 -7.48 -16.06
CA GLU A 77 -7.99 -7.40 -16.93
C GLU A 77 -6.68 -7.73 -16.18
N THR A 78 -6.55 -7.29 -14.93
CA THR A 78 -5.37 -7.59 -14.10
C THR A 78 -5.29 -9.08 -13.79
N ALA A 79 -6.41 -9.70 -13.41
CA ALA A 79 -6.48 -11.15 -13.18
C ALA A 79 -6.13 -11.93 -14.46
N ARG A 80 -6.74 -11.56 -15.60
CA ARG A 80 -6.45 -12.17 -16.91
C ARG A 80 -4.96 -12.10 -17.26
N ARG A 81 -4.32 -10.94 -17.08
CA ARG A 81 -2.87 -10.78 -17.33
C ARG A 81 -2.03 -11.66 -16.43
N ALA A 82 -2.35 -11.74 -15.13
CA ALA A 82 -1.64 -12.61 -14.20
C ALA A 82 -1.75 -14.08 -14.65
N GLU A 83 -2.93 -14.52 -15.10
CA GLU A 83 -3.14 -15.88 -15.61
C GLU A 83 -2.40 -16.16 -16.91
N GLU A 84 -2.37 -15.21 -17.84
CA GLU A 84 -1.64 -15.34 -19.11
C GLU A 84 -0.14 -15.50 -18.87
N ILE A 85 0.41 -14.71 -17.95
CA ILE A 85 1.81 -14.85 -17.50
C ILE A 85 2.00 -16.25 -16.92
N ALA A 86 1.14 -16.68 -15.99
CA ALA A 86 1.27 -17.99 -15.34
C ALA A 86 1.28 -19.16 -16.34
N ARG A 87 0.42 -19.12 -17.37
CA ARG A 87 0.36 -20.18 -18.39
C ARG A 87 1.61 -20.23 -19.28
N GLN A 88 2.31 -19.11 -19.45
CA GLN A 88 3.53 -19.00 -20.27
C GLN A 88 4.82 -19.21 -19.47
N SER A 89 4.80 -18.92 -18.16
CA SER A 89 5.94 -19.08 -17.25
C SER A 89 6.45 -20.52 -17.19
N GLU A 90 7.73 -20.72 -16.94
CA GLU A 90 8.25 -22.06 -16.64
C GLU A 90 7.74 -22.57 -15.27
N PRO A 91 7.63 -23.90 -15.07
CA PRO A 91 7.31 -24.49 -13.77
C PRO A 91 8.32 -24.06 -12.69
N ASP A 92 7.82 -23.48 -11.59
CA ASP A 92 8.62 -23.10 -10.43
C ASP A 92 8.80 -24.31 -9.50
N THR A 93 10.04 -24.79 -9.34
CA THR A 93 10.35 -25.94 -8.48
C THR A 93 10.25 -25.63 -6.99
N GLU A 94 10.28 -24.35 -6.62
CA GLU A 94 10.18 -23.86 -5.24
C GLU A 94 8.77 -23.37 -4.91
N TYR A 95 7.80 -23.64 -5.80
CA TYR A 95 6.42 -23.20 -5.59
C TYR A 95 5.84 -23.79 -4.30
N LEU A 96 5.41 -22.88 -3.42
CA LEU A 96 4.63 -23.21 -2.24
C LEU A 96 3.20 -22.68 -2.42
N PRO A 97 2.18 -23.53 -2.21
CA PRO A 97 0.80 -23.09 -2.26
C PRO A 97 0.49 -22.07 -1.14
N PRO A 98 -0.50 -21.18 -1.35
CA PRO A 98 -1.01 -20.30 -0.31
C PRO A 98 -1.29 -21.05 0.99
N VAL A 99 -0.86 -20.46 2.11
CA VAL A 99 -1.10 -21.00 3.46
C VAL A 99 -2.60 -21.02 3.80
N GLU A 100 -2.97 -21.98 4.64
CA GLU A 100 -4.31 -22.04 5.22
C GLU A 100 -4.60 -20.83 6.13
N PRO A 101 -5.88 -20.44 6.28
CA PRO A 101 -6.26 -19.31 7.11
C PRO A 101 -5.70 -19.43 8.53
N THR A 102 -4.87 -18.45 8.92
CA THR A 102 -4.24 -18.43 10.25
C THR A 102 -4.56 -17.13 10.95
N LEU A 103 -4.93 -17.21 12.24
CA LEU A 103 -5.19 -16.04 13.07
C LEU A 103 -3.90 -15.23 13.26
N ILE A 104 -3.94 -13.97 12.84
CA ILE A 104 -2.85 -13.02 13.07
C ILE A 104 -3.23 -12.14 14.25
N ARG A 105 -2.27 -11.91 15.16
CA ARG A 105 -2.50 -11.08 16.33
C ARG A 105 -2.53 -9.61 15.91
N PRO A 106 -3.53 -8.83 16.36
CA PRO A 106 -3.56 -7.40 16.08
C PRO A 106 -2.41 -6.69 16.80
N VAL A 107 -1.87 -5.65 16.16
CA VAL A 107 -0.78 -4.83 16.70
C VAL A 107 -1.18 -3.36 16.66
N HIS A 108 -0.93 -2.63 17.74
CA HIS A 108 -1.20 -1.19 17.82
C HIS A 108 0.02 -0.39 17.43
N ALA A 109 0.13 -0.01 16.15
CA ALA A 109 1.31 0.71 15.67
C ALA A 109 0.99 1.89 14.73
N PHE A 110 -0.28 2.24 14.59
CA PHE A 110 -0.69 3.48 13.93
C PHE A 110 -0.89 4.58 14.95
N ASP A 111 -0.28 5.72 14.64
CA ASP A 111 -0.45 6.96 15.39
C ASP A 111 -1.53 7.82 14.72
N ASP A 112 -2.68 7.93 15.39
CA ASP A 112 -3.83 8.71 14.94
C ASP A 112 -3.51 10.22 14.76
N ASN A 113 -2.40 10.72 15.32
CA ASN A 113 -1.96 12.10 15.15
C ASN A 113 -1.31 12.38 13.78
N VAL A 114 -0.71 11.36 13.15
CA VAL A 114 -0.02 11.51 11.85
C VAL A 114 -0.98 11.96 10.73
N PRO A 115 -2.13 11.30 10.49
CA PRO A 115 -3.08 11.75 9.47
C PRO A 115 -3.77 13.08 9.83
N ALA A 116 -3.81 13.45 11.11
CA ALA A 116 -4.39 14.72 11.57
C ALA A 116 -3.49 15.95 11.28
N LEU A 117 -2.22 15.74 10.89
CA LEU A 117 -1.29 16.83 10.57
C LEU A 117 -1.66 17.50 9.24
N SER A 118 -2.37 18.63 9.33
CA SER A 118 -2.70 19.46 8.17
C SER A 118 -1.46 20.04 7.48
N ALA A 119 -1.61 20.44 6.21
CA ALA A 119 -0.55 21.12 5.47
C ALA A 119 -0.03 22.37 6.19
N SER A 120 -0.93 23.18 6.78
CA SER A 120 -0.55 24.37 7.54
C SER A 120 0.18 24.03 8.84
N ARG A 121 -0.13 22.90 9.49
CA ARG A 121 0.63 22.42 10.65
C ARG A 121 2.04 22.00 10.25
N ARG A 122 2.19 21.25 9.16
CA ARG A 122 3.52 20.82 8.66
C ARG A 122 4.39 22.01 8.27
N VAL A 123 3.85 22.98 7.53
CA VAL A 123 4.57 24.23 7.17
C VAL A 123 5.00 25.00 8.41
N ARG A 124 4.14 25.08 9.43
CA ARG A 124 4.50 25.74 10.69
C ARG A 124 5.65 25.01 11.40
N LEU A 125 5.56 23.68 11.54
CA LEU A 125 6.62 22.89 12.17
C LEU A 125 7.96 23.00 11.41
N ALA A 126 7.91 23.00 10.07
CA ALA A 126 9.10 23.23 9.26
C ALA A 126 9.66 24.65 9.48
N THR A 127 8.80 25.67 9.53
CA THR A 127 9.22 27.06 9.82
C THR A 127 9.84 27.20 11.21
N GLU A 128 9.30 26.52 12.21
CA GLU A 128 9.86 26.50 13.57
C GLU A 128 11.27 25.89 13.57
N ALA A 129 11.48 24.77 12.86
CA ALA A 129 12.81 24.17 12.70
C ALA A 129 13.79 25.09 11.96
N ILE A 130 13.35 25.74 10.88
CA ILE A 130 14.16 26.73 10.14
C ILE A 130 14.63 27.86 11.05
N ARG A 131 13.74 28.42 11.87
CA ARG A 131 14.07 29.53 12.80
C ARG A 131 15.16 29.17 13.78
N VAL A 132 15.22 27.92 14.24
CA VAL A 132 16.28 27.44 15.13
C VAL A 132 17.64 27.43 14.43
N VAL A 133 17.68 27.09 13.15
CA VAL A 133 18.92 27.11 12.36
C VAL A 133 19.35 28.54 12.04
N ASP A 134 18.40 29.38 11.61
CA ASP A 134 18.64 30.79 11.27
C ASP A 134 19.17 31.58 12.47
N SER A 135 18.72 31.28 13.70
CA SER A 135 19.21 31.94 14.91
C SER A 135 20.70 31.69 15.19
N HIS A 136 21.30 30.67 14.59
CA HIS A 136 22.72 30.37 14.65
C HIS A 136 23.51 30.93 13.46
N GLY A 137 22.88 31.75 12.60
CA GLY A 137 23.51 32.33 11.40
C GLY A 137 23.78 31.31 10.30
N LEU A 138 23.08 30.17 10.34
CA LEU A 138 23.17 29.09 9.35
C LEU A 138 21.94 29.10 8.43
N SER A 139 22.01 28.39 7.30
CA SER A 139 20.87 28.22 6.41
C SER A 139 20.34 26.78 6.43
N ALA A 140 19.02 26.64 6.46
CA ALA A 140 18.36 25.35 6.57
C ALA A 140 17.92 24.80 5.20
N ALA A 141 18.08 23.50 5.02
CA ALA A 141 17.48 22.73 3.93
C ALA A 141 17.01 21.35 4.44
N GLY A 142 15.88 20.87 3.94
CA GLY A 142 15.30 19.61 4.39
C GLY A 142 13.85 19.40 4.00
N SER A 143 13.23 18.40 4.63
CA SER A 143 11.82 18.06 4.42
C SER A 143 11.15 17.59 5.70
N PHE A 144 9.88 17.93 5.87
CA PHE A 144 8.99 17.36 6.87
C PHE A 144 7.97 16.45 6.17
N THR A 145 7.98 15.16 6.49
CA THR A 145 7.13 14.15 5.83
C THR A 145 6.26 13.43 6.85
N THR A 146 5.01 13.19 6.47
CA THR A 146 4.06 12.33 7.18
C THR A 146 3.58 11.27 6.23
N ALA A 147 3.53 10.01 6.66
CA ALA A 147 3.00 8.92 5.87
C ALA A 147 2.19 7.98 6.73
N THR A 148 1.08 7.49 6.18
CA THR A 148 0.33 6.36 6.71
C THR A 148 0.20 5.30 5.63
N ASN A 149 0.38 4.04 5.99
CA ASN A 149 0.30 2.92 5.07
C ASN A 149 -0.71 1.90 5.55
N PHE A 150 -1.24 1.10 4.63
CA PHE A 150 -1.98 -0.09 4.98
C PHE A 150 -1.61 -1.23 4.02
N ALA A 151 -1.83 -2.46 4.49
CA ALA A 151 -1.69 -3.67 3.71
C ALA A 151 -2.86 -4.60 4.03
N ALA A 152 -3.42 -5.21 2.98
CA ALA A 152 -4.44 -6.25 3.10
C ALA A 152 -4.11 -7.40 2.15
N VAL A 153 -4.25 -8.63 2.62
CA VAL A 153 -3.95 -9.84 1.84
C VAL A 153 -5.12 -10.80 1.92
N LEU A 154 -5.56 -11.33 0.77
CA LEU A 154 -6.60 -12.35 0.64
C LEU A 154 -6.07 -13.46 -0.27
N ASN A 155 -6.34 -14.73 0.06
CA ASN A 155 -5.98 -15.86 -0.79
C ASN A 155 -7.17 -16.79 -1.07
N SER A 156 -7.03 -17.65 -2.08
CA SER A 156 -8.08 -18.58 -2.54
C SER A 156 -8.47 -19.65 -1.52
N ARG A 157 -7.61 -19.92 -0.52
CA ARG A 157 -7.88 -20.85 0.58
C ARG A 157 -8.65 -20.21 1.75
N GLY A 158 -9.18 -19.00 1.56
CA GLY A 158 -10.09 -18.36 2.50
C GLY A 158 -9.38 -17.57 3.59
N HIS A 159 -8.14 -17.11 3.38
CA HIS A 159 -7.49 -16.21 4.33
C HIS A 159 -8.27 -14.90 4.39
N SER A 160 -9.20 -14.80 5.34
CA SER A 160 -9.87 -13.57 5.75
C SER A 160 -8.81 -12.49 5.91
N PRO A 161 -9.08 -11.25 5.47
CA PRO A 161 -8.01 -10.33 5.23
C PRO A 161 -7.35 -10.07 6.55
N THR A 162 -6.03 -10.27 6.57
CA THR A 162 -5.23 -9.53 7.53
C THR A 162 -5.37 -8.09 7.10
N ILE A 163 -6.39 -7.44 7.61
CA ILE A 163 -6.42 -6.00 7.62
C ILE A 163 -5.50 -5.74 8.77
N GLY A 164 -4.26 -5.47 8.40
CA GLY A 164 -3.70 -4.34 9.05
C GLY A 164 -4.76 -3.26 8.97
N THR A 165 -5.46 -3.03 10.09
CA THR A 165 -6.28 -1.83 10.26
C THR A 165 -5.43 -0.66 9.75
N PRO A 166 -5.96 0.56 9.54
CA PRO A 166 -5.06 1.71 9.47
C PRO A 166 -3.98 1.63 10.60
N ARG A 167 -4.32 0.95 11.71
CA ARG A 167 -3.44 0.22 12.65
C ARG A 167 -2.79 -1.09 12.14
N CYS A 168 -1.75 -1.03 11.32
CA CYS A 168 -0.70 -2.05 11.35
C CYS A 168 0.67 -1.52 10.95
N VAL A 169 1.51 -1.53 11.99
CA VAL A 169 2.98 -1.54 12.09
C VAL A 169 3.73 -0.34 11.52
#